data_AF-A0A9X2ER79-F1
#
_entry.id   AF-A0A9X2ER79-F1
#
_cell.length_a   1.000
_cell.length_b   1.000
_cell.length_c   1.000
_cell.angle_alpha   90.00
_cell.angle_beta   90.00
_cell.angle_gamma   90.00
#
_symmetry.space_group_name_H-M   'P 1'
#
loop_
_entity.id
_entity.type
_entity.pdbx_description
1 polymer ?
#
loop_
_entity_poly.entity_id
_entity_poly.type
_entity_poly.pdbx_seq_one_letter_code
_entity_poly.pdbx_strand_id
1 'polypeptide(L)'
;MELAWELEQSASPIGLAAGRVADYELHQTQSSAISSDDVYRDLAETLQLAIAKLNDNINDVSLFFLISWEPITATITISVTDDQRANDSKTIVRCHFTELVAQDGEGKVSLGDVSADLSFWCKEFLSTDQEFTQFSLVALYTDSSRHKASIL
;
A
#
# COMPACT_ATOMS: atom_id res chain seq x y z
N MET A 1 -3.35 3.46 18.52
CA MET A 1 -4.52 2.56 18.41
C MET A 1 -4.11 1.53 17.38
N GLU A 2 -4.30 0.24 17.63
CA GLU A 2 -4.01 -0.79 16.61
C GLU A 2 -5.07 -0.70 15.50
N LEU A 3 -4.68 -0.93 14.24
CA LEU A 3 -5.61 -0.88 13.11
C LEU A 3 -6.56 -2.08 13.16
N ALA A 4 -7.85 -1.83 12.93
CA ALA A 4 -8.87 -2.88 12.87
C ALA A 4 -8.97 -3.42 11.43
N TRP A 5 -8.40 -4.61 11.20
CA TRP A 5 -8.32 -5.21 9.87
C TRP A 5 -9.59 -6.00 9.52
N GLU A 6 -10.17 -5.69 8.36
CA GLU A 6 -11.23 -6.44 7.72
C GLU A 6 -10.66 -7.27 6.57
N LEU A 7 -11.04 -8.55 6.47
CA LEU A 7 -10.67 -9.43 5.38
C LEU A 7 -11.86 -9.58 4.42
N GLU A 8 -11.67 -9.15 3.18
CA GLU A 8 -12.60 -9.38 2.08
C GLU A 8 -12.00 -10.37 1.09
N GLN A 9 -12.76 -11.42 0.75
CA GLN A 9 -12.40 -12.36 -0.31
C GLN A 9 -13.26 -12.06 -1.53
N SER A 10 -12.64 -11.64 -2.62
CA SER A 10 -13.36 -11.21 -3.83
C SER A 10 -12.63 -11.64 -5.10
N ALA A 11 -13.40 -12.03 -6.11
CA ALA A 11 -12.86 -12.42 -7.41
C ALA A 11 -12.27 -11.23 -8.20
N SER A 12 -12.55 -9.98 -7.80
CA SER A 12 -12.01 -8.76 -8.42
C SER A 12 -12.22 -7.55 -7.49
N PRO A 13 -11.26 -7.20 -6.61
CA PRO A 13 -11.38 -5.99 -5.81
C PRO A 13 -11.19 -4.76 -6.71
N ILE A 14 -12.04 -3.75 -6.50
CA ILE A 14 -12.08 -2.52 -7.31
C ILE A 14 -10.70 -1.84 -7.27
N GLY A 15 -10.17 -1.44 -8.43
CA GLY A 15 -8.93 -0.67 -8.56
C GLY A 15 -7.63 -1.47 -8.66
N LEU A 16 -7.71 -2.78 -8.95
CA LEU A 16 -6.55 -3.66 -9.14
C LEU A 16 -6.42 -4.11 -10.59
N ALA A 17 -5.20 -4.47 -10.98
CA ALA A 17 -4.98 -5.00 -12.31
C ALA A 17 -5.56 -6.41 -12.38
N ALA A 18 -6.50 -6.64 -13.30
CA ALA A 18 -7.25 -7.88 -13.40
C ALA A 18 -6.35 -9.05 -13.81
N GLY A 19 -5.80 -9.75 -12.82
CA GLY A 19 -5.16 -11.04 -12.99
C GLY A 19 -6.21 -12.14 -13.19
N ARG A 20 -5.82 -13.23 -13.85
CA ARG A 20 -6.69 -14.37 -14.18
C ARG A 20 -7.32 -15.00 -12.92
N VAL A 21 -8.62 -14.78 -12.71
CA VAL A 21 -9.55 -15.63 -11.92
C VAL A 21 -8.94 -16.18 -10.62
N ALA A 22 -8.39 -15.30 -9.78
CA ALA A 22 -7.91 -15.67 -8.45
C ALA A 22 -8.78 -14.97 -7.40
N ASP A 23 -9.24 -15.72 -6.41
CA ASP A 23 -9.87 -15.14 -5.22
C ASP A 23 -8.82 -14.27 -4.51
N TYR A 24 -8.95 -12.95 -4.62
CA TYR A 24 -8.08 -12.01 -3.95
C TYR A 24 -8.42 -11.97 -2.46
N GLU A 25 -7.39 -11.91 -1.63
CA GLU A 25 -7.49 -11.64 -0.19
C GLU A 25 -7.17 -10.16 0.03
N LEU A 26 -8.22 -9.35 0.19
CA LEU A 26 -8.10 -7.94 0.47
C LEU A 26 -8.15 -7.72 1.99
N HIS A 27 -7.03 -7.36 2.58
CA HIS A 27 -6.95 -6.84 3.94
C HIS A 27 -7.15 -5.34 3.91
N GLN A 28 -8.27 -4.84 4.42
CA GLN A 28 -8.57 -3.41 4.44
C GLN A 28 -8.76 -2.90 5.86
N THR A 29 -8.37 -1.65 6.07
CA THR A 29 -8.59 -0.95 7.34
C THR A 29 -8.85 0.53 7.10
N GLN A 30 -9.42 1.18 8.10
CA GLN A 30 -9.63 2.62 8.12
C GLN A 30 -8.80 3.22 9.25
N SER A 31 -8.03 4.25 8.94
CA SER A 31 -7.25 5.03 9.88
C SER A 31 -7.90 6.40 10.07
N SER A 32 -8.07 6.79 11.34
CA SER A 32 -8.46 8.14 11.73
C SER A 32 -7.25 9.03 12.05
N ALA A 33 -6.06 8.68 11.55
CA ALA A 33 -4.85 9.44 11.77
C ALA A 33 -4.92 10.83 11.12
N ILE A 34 -4.48 11.84 11.86
CA ILE A 34 -4.50 13.24 11.45
C ILE A 34 -3.15 13.94 11.62
N SER A 35 -2.26 13.40 12.46
CA SER A 35 -0.92 13.91 12.66
C SER A 35 0.08 13.11 11.84
N SER A 36 1.19 13.70 11.42
CA SER A 36 2.23 13.00 10.66
C SER A 36 2.74 11.76 11.40
N ASP A 37 2.89 11.83 12.73
CA ASP A 37 3.34 10.69 13.55
C ASP A 37 2.32 9.55 13.57
N ASP A 38 1.02 9.87 13.65
CA ASP A 38 -0.04 8.86 13.59
C ASP A 38 -0.14 8.25 12.20
N VAL A 39 -0.02 9.06 11.14
CA VAL A 39 -0.05 8.58 9.75
C VAL A 39 1.14 7.66 9.49
N TYR A 40 2.33 8.04 9.96
CA TYR A 40 3.52 7.19 9.85
C TYR A 40 3.35 5.85 10.58
N ARG A 41 2.83 5.87 11.81
CA ARG A 41 2.59 4.65 12.58
C ARG A 41 1.63 3.71 11.85
N ASP A 42 0.52 4.24 11.37
CA ASP A 42 -0.52 3.45 10.72
C ASP A 42 -0.05 2.96 9.33
N LEU A 43 0.78 3.75 8.63
CA LEU A 43 1.51 3.32 7.43
C LEU A 43 2.47 2.16 7.75
N ALA A 44 3.26 2.26 8.81
CA ALA A 44 4.22 1.24 9.20
C ALA A 44 3.51 -0.09 9.54
N GLU A 45 2.38 -0.04 10.25
CA GLU A 45 1.56 -1.22 10.52
C GLU A 45 0.99 -1.83 9.22
N THR A 46 0.57 -0.98 8.27
CA THR A 46 0.10 -1.43 6.94
C THR A 46 1.22 -2.11 6.14
N LEU A 47 2.43 -1.54 6.14
CA LEU A 47 3.62 -2.12 5.50
C LEU A 47 3.99 -3.45 6.16
N GLN A 48 3.99 -3.51 7.49
CA GLN A 48 4.32 -4.71 8.24
C GLN A 48 3.36 -5.85 7.94
N LEU A 49 2.04 -5.57 7.87
CA LEU A 49 1.07 -6.59 7.46
C LEU A 49 1.35 -7.09 6.03
N ALA A 50 1.65 -6.19 5.10
CA ALA A 50 1.97 -6.57 3.72
C ALA A 50 3.24 -7.43 3.64
N ILE A 51 4.27 -7.10 4.42
CA ILE A 51 5.54 -7.84 4.51
C ILE A 51 5.32 -9.23 5.11
N ALA A 52 4.54 -9.33 6.19
CA ALA A 52 4.21 -10.59 6.84
C ALA A 52 3.48 -11.56 5.88
N LYS A 53 2.81 -11.03 4.85
CA LYS A 53 2.13 -11.82 3.81
C LYS A 53 3.01 -12.19 2.62
N LEU A 54 4.24 -11.69 2.52
CA LEU A 54 5.10 -11.93 1.36
C LEU A 54 5.43 -13.40 1.12
N ASN A 55 5.65 -14.19 2.17
CA ASN A 55 5.95 -15.61 2.04
C ASN A 55 4.85 -16.39 1.30
N ASP A 56 3.59 -16.03 1.52
CA ASP A 56 2.43 -16.69 0.89
C ASP A 56 2.02 -16.00 -0.42
N ASN A 57 2.54 -14.79 -0.69
CA ASN A 57 2.09 -13.92 -1.77
C ASN A 57 3.10 -13.78 -2.91
N ILE A 58 4.36 -14.17 -2.70
CA ILE A 58 5.40 -14.19 -3.74
C ILE A 58 5.31 -15.50 -4.54
N ASN A 59 5.46 -15.38 -5.86
CA ASN A 59 5.58 -16.49 -6.79
C ASN A 59 6.72 -16.24 -7.79
N ASP A 60 6.96 -17.18 -8.71
CA ASP A 60 8.07 -17.13 -9.67
C ASP A 60 8.03 -15.92 -10.62
N VAL A 61 6.89 -15.24 -10.76
CA VAL A 61 6.75 -14.03 -11.61
C VAL A 61 6.68 -12.74 -10.80
N SER A 62 6.69 -12.80 -9.48
CA SER A 62 6.69 -11.62 -8.61
C SER A 62 8.00 -10.83 -8.72
N LEU A 63 7.92 -9.54 -9.00
CA LEU A 63 9.10 -8.67 -9.13
C LEU A 63 9.00 -7.41 -8.27
N PHE A 64 7.82 -6.79 -8.19
CA PHE A 64 7.65 -5.51 -7.55
C PHE A 64 6.81 -5.60 -6.28
N PHE A 65 7.27 -4.93 -5.23
CA PHE A 65 6.45 -4.57 -4.07
C PHE A 65 5.90 -3.16 -4.31
N LEU A 66 4.68 -3.10 -4.83
CA LEU A 66 4.06 -1.87 -5.30
C LEU A 66 3.20 -1.24 -4.21
N ILE A 67 3.59 -0.04 -3.80
CA ILE A 67 2.86 0.85 -2.90
C ILE A 67 2.21 1.93 -3.76
N SER A 68 0.89 1.99 -3.75
CA SER A 68 0.09 2.95 -4.50
C SER A 68 -0.68 3.84 -3.54
N TRP A 69 -0.42 5.13 -3.57
CA TRP A 69 -1.21 6.17 -2.94
C TRP A 69 -2.27 6.68 -3.93
N GLU A 70 -3.52 6.78 -3.48
CA GLU A 70 -4.61 7.43 -4.21
C GLU A 70 -4.98 8.72 -3.47
N PRO A 71 -4.48 9.89 -3.89
CA PRO A 71 -4.69 11.15 -3.19
C PRO A 71 -6.17 11.51 -3.07
N ILE A 72 -7.03 11.16 -4.03
CA ILE A 72 -8.45 11.56 -3.99
C ILE A 72 -9.19 10.89 -2.82
N THR A 73 -8.81 9.66 -2.52
CA THR A 73 -9.45 8.88 -1.45
C THR A 73 -8.56 8.75 -0.22
N ALA A 74 -7.38 9.36 -0.20
CA ALA A 74 -6.36 9.13 0.83
C ALA A 74 -6.18 7.63 1.15
N THR A 75 -6.05 6.79 0.12
CA THR A 75 -5.94 5.33 0.29
C THR A 75 -4.58 4.83 -0.15
N ILE A 76 -3.90 4.08 0.70
CA ILE A 76 -2.71 3.32 0.35
C ILE A 76 -3.13 1.90 -0.01
N THR A 77 -2.66 1.40 -1.14
CA THR A 77 -2.79 0.01 -1.57
C THR A 77 -1.40 -0.59 -1.77
N ILE A 78 -1.13 -1.70 -1.11
CA ILE A 78 0.13 -2.44 -1.21
C ILE A 78 -0.16 -3.80 -1.86
N SER A 79 0.62 -4.13 -2.89
CA SER A 79 0.47 -5.36 -3.66
C SER A 79 1.81 -5.84 -4.18
N VAL A 80 1.95 -7.15 -4.36
CA VAL A 80 3.09 -7.74 -5.09
C VAL A 80 2.66 -7.94 -6.55
N THR A 81 3.42 -7.44 -7.51
CA THR A 81 3.08 -7.55 -8.94
C THR A 81 4.25 -8.04 -9.78
N ASP A 82 3.91 -8.54 -10.97
CA ASP A 82 4.85 -8.93 -12.02
C ASP A 82 5.64 -7.76 -12.64
N ASP A 83 6.57 -8.07 -13.54
CA ASP A 83 7.43 -7.11 -14.25
C ASP A 83 6.66 -6.10 -15.11
N GLN A 84 5.47 -6.49 -15.57
CA GLN A 84 4.57 -5.62 -16.34
C GLN A 84 3.66 -4.75 -15.45
N ARG A 85 3.69 -4.94 -14.12
CA ARG A 85 2.79 -4.27 -13.15
C ARG A 85 1.31 -4.50 -13.46
N ALA A 86 1.01 -5.61 -14.12
CA ALA A 86 -0.29 -5.96 -14.70
C ALA A 86 -0.98 -7.13 -13.99
N ASN A 87 -0.23 -7.94 -13.23
CA ASN A 87 -0.76 -9.07 -12.50
C ASN A 87 -0.41 -8.95 -11.03
N ASP A 88 -1.38 -8.47 -10.24
CA ASP A 88 -1.27 -8.45 -8.79
C ASP A 88 -1.39 -9.87 -8.21
N SER A 89 -0.61 -10.13 -7.17
CA SER A 89 -0.65 -11.36 -6.40
C SER A 89 -1.91 -11.43 -5.54
N LYS A 90 -2.17 -12.61 -4.96
CA LYS A 90 -3.44 -12.93 -4.28
C LYS A 90 -3.79 -11.96 -3.15
N THR A 91 -2.80 -11.61 -2.33
CA THR A 91 -2.99 -10.85 -1.10
C THR A 91 -2.68 -9.38 -1.33
N ILE A 92 -3.58 -8.51 -0.88
CA ILE A 92 -3.52 -7.07 -1.07
C ILE A 92 -3.87 -6.40 0.25
N VAL A 93 -3.10 -5.39 0.62
CA VAL A 93 -3.29 -4.66 1.87
C VAL A 93 -3.68 -3.22 1.56
N ARG A 94 -4.73 -2.72 2.19
CA ARG A 94 -5.27 -1.37 2.01
C ARG A 94 -5.46 -0.66 3.34
N CYS A 95 -5.07 0.60 3.38
CA CYS A 95 -5.37 1.50 4.49
C CYS A 95 -5.97 2.79 3.95
N HIS A 96 -7.16 3.14 4.44
CA HIS A 96 -7.90 4.33 4.05
C HIS A 96 -7.86 5.37 5.17
N PHE A 97 -7.26 6.52 4.92
CA PHE A 97 -7.11 7.60 5.92
C PHE A 97 -8.31 8.56 5.84
N THR A 98 -9.39 8.24 6.55
CA THR A 98 -10.67 8.97 6.43
C THR A 98 -10.53 10.44 6.81
N GLU A 99 -9.78 10.73 7.88
CA GLU A 99 -9.72 12.09 8.41
C GLU A 99 -8.75 12.99 7.64
N LEU A 100 -7.80 12.41 6.91
CA LEU A 100 -6.97 13.18 5.98
C LEU A 100 -7.81 13.72 4.81
N VAL A 101 -8.77 12.95 4.30
CA VAL A 101 -9.73 13.43 3.29
C VAL A 101 -10.56 14.60 3.82
N ALA A 102 -11.04 14.48 5.07
CA ALA A 102 -11.80 15.55 5.70
C ALA A 102 -10.96 16.83 5.86
N GLN A 103 -9.69 16.71 6.27
CA GLN A 103 -8.78 17.85 6.43
C GLN A 103 -8.39 18.52 5.11
N ASP A 104 -8.28 17.76 4.03
CA ASP A 104 -8.01 18.31 2.69
C ASP A 104 -9.19 19.16 2.21
N GLY A 105 -10.41 18.68 2.41
CA GLY A 105 -11.63 19.45 2.15
C GLY A 105 -11.75 20.74 2.98
N GLU A 106 -11.15 20.77 4.18
CA GLU A 106 -11.04 21.94 5.04
C GLU A 106 -9.82 22.83 4.74
N GLY A 107 -8.95 22.43 3.80
CA GLY A 107 -7.72 23.14 3.45
C GLY A 107 -6.65 23.14 4.54
N LYS A 108 -6.71 22.20 5.49
CA LYS A 108 -5.76 22.08 6.62
C LYS A 108 -4.54 21.24 6.26
N VAL A 109 -4.69 20.31 5.33
CA VAL A 109 -3.63 19.45 4.81
C VAL A 109 -3.74 19.44 3.28
N SER A 110 -2.62 19.18 2.61
CA SER A 110 -2.58 18.94 1.16
C SER A 110 -2.19 17.48 0.95
N LEU A 111 -3.06 16.67 0.37
CA LEU A 111 -2.77 15.25 0.12
C LEU A 111 -1.60 15.03 -0.87
N GLY A 112 -1.24 16.07 -1.63
CA GLY A 112 -0.02 16.10 -2.43
C GLY A 112 1.25 16.18 -1.60
N ASP A 113 1.25 16.96 -0.51
CA ASP A 113 2.40 17.05 0.41
C ASP A 113 2.54 15.76 1.22
N VAL A 114 1.41 15.18 1.63
CA VAL A 114 1.37 13.87 2.29
C VAL A 114 1.98 12.78 1.39
N SER A 115 1.79 12.83 0.06
CA SER A 115 2.39 11.86 -0.86
C SER A 115 3.93 11.83 -0.77
N ALA A 116 4.57 13.00 -0.64
CA ALA A 116 6.03 13.08 -0.53
C ALA A 116 6.52 12.47 0.79
N ASP A 117 5.81 12.76 1.89
CA ASP A 117 6.10 12.19 3.21
C ASP A 117 5.91 10.67 3.22
N LEU A 118 4.82 10.17 2.64
CA LEU A 118 4.54 8.73 2.53
C LEU A 118 5.65 8.00 1.77
N SER A 119 6.07 8.54 0.62
CA SER A 119 7.17 7.97 -0.18
C SER A 119 8.47 7.90 0.62
N PHE A 120 8.81 8.98 1.32
CA PHE A 120 9.99 9.04 2.18
C PHE A 120 9.92 8.02 3.32
N TRP A 121 8.80 7.93 4.02
CA TRP A 121 8.60 6.98 5.11
C TRP A 121 8.60 5.53 4.66
N CYS A 122 8.00 5.22 3.50
CA CYS A 122 8.06 3.88 2.91
C CYS A 122 9.51 3.48 2.65
N LYS A 123 10.32 4.38 2.08
CA LYS A 123 11.74 4.15 1.84
C LYS A 123 12.50 3.88 3.14
N GLU A 124 12.32 4.72 4.16
CA GLU A 124 13.02 4.55 5.45
C GLU A 124 12.63 3.24 6.15
N PHE A 125 11.34 2.93 6.16
CA PHE A 125 10.83 1.70 6.76
C PHE A 125 11.40 0.46 6.04
N LEU A 126 11.25 0.37 4.72
CA LEU A 126 11.70 -0.79 3.95
C LEU A 126 13.24 -0.95 3.94
N SER A 127 13.99 0.14 4.08
CA SER A 127 15.46 0.09 4.15
C SER A 127 15.98 -0.46 5.48
N THR A 128 15.14 -0.44 6.52
CA THR A 128 15.50 -0.90 7.88
C THR A 128 14.84 -2.23 8.25
N ASP A 129 13.81 -2.64 7.51
CA ASP A 129 13.06 -3.86 7.77
C ASP A 129 13.79 -5.12 7.26
N GLN A 130 14.17 -5.99 8.20
CA GLN A 130 14.91 -7.22 7.87
C GLN A 130 14.05 -8.23 7.12
N GLU A 131 12.75 -8.29 7.41
CA GLU A 131 11.83 -9.23 6.77
C GLU A 131 11.62 -8.89 5.29
N PHE A 132 11.61 -7.62 4.92
CA PHE A 132 11.53 -7.22 3.51
C PHE A 132 12.83 -7.52 2.76
N THR A 133 13.98 -7.21 3.37
CA THR A 133 15.30 -7.37 2.70
C THR A 133 15.67 -8.82 2.35
N GLN A 134 14.98 -9.81 2.93
CA GLN A 134 15.19 -11.22 2.57
C GLN A 134 14.59 -11.59 1.20
N PHE A 135 13.69 -10.75 0.66
CA PHE A 135 13.04 -10.96 -0.62
C PHE A 135 13.73 -10.17 -1.73
N SER A 136 13.87 -10.77 -2.92
CA SER A 136 14.45 -10.13 -4.10
C SER A 136 13.45 -9.20 -4.83
N LEU A 137 12.53 -8.57 -4.11
CA LEU A 137 11.54 -7.65 -4.67
C LEU A 137 12.10 -6.23 -4.78
N VAL A 138 11.67 -5.51 -5.81
CA VAL A 138 11.96 -4.09 -5.97
C VAL A 138 10.77 -3.28 -5.44
N ALA A 139 11.01 -2.45 -4.42
CA ALA A 139 9.99 -1.57 -3.86
C ALA A 139 9.69 -0.41 -4.81
N LEU A 140 8.42 -0.22 -5.15
CA LEU A 140 7.93 0.84 -6.01
C LEU A 140 6.88 1.68 -5.28
N TYR A 141 6.92 2.99 -5.47
CA TYR A 141 5.90 3.91 -5.00
C TYR A 141 5.28 4.69 -6.16
N THR A 142 3.96 4.87 -6.11
CA THR A 142 3.24 5.75 -7.04
C THR A 142 2.08 6.45 -6.35
N ASP A 143 1.75 7.65 -6.80
CA ASP A 143 0.64 8.47 -6.32
C ASP A 143 -0.34 8.85 -7.45
N SER A 144 -0.17 8.25 -8.63
CA SER A 144 -0.89 8.67 -9.84
C SER A 144 -1.20 7.50 -10.77
N SER A 145 -0.18 6.72 -11.13
CA SER A 145 -0.34 5.59 -12.05
C SER A 145 0.80 4.60 -11.89
N ARG A 146 0.45 3.31 -11.92
CA ARG A 146 1.40 2.19 -11.85
C ARG A 146 2.58 2.32 -12.83
N HIS A 147 2.35 2.90 -14.01
CA HIS A 147 3.42 3.10 -15.01
C HIS A 147 4.41 4.22 -14.66
N LYS A 148 3.99 5.18 -13.81
CA LYS A 148 4.82 6.28 -13.30
C LYS A 148 5.45 5.96 -11.95
N ALA A 149 5.34 4.73 -11.47
CA ALA A 149 5.93 4.33 -10.20
C ALA A 149 7.45 4.53 -10.20
N SER A 150 7.95 5.08 -9.10
CA SER A 150 9.37 5.32 -8.84
C SER A 150 9.91 4.29 -7.85
N ILE A 151 11.18 3.92 -8.02
CA ILE A 151 11.87 3.03 -7.09
C ILE A 151 12.13 3.80 -5.79
N LEU A 152 11.85 3.17 -4.65
CA LEU A 152 12.12 3.72 -3.32
C LEU A 152 13.60 3.58 -2.95
#